data_AF-A0A3N5PDS2-F1
#
_entry.id   AF-A0A3N5PDS2-F1
#
_cell.length_a   1.000
_cell.length_b   1.000
_cell.length_c   1.000
_cell.angle_alpha   90.00
_cell.angle_beta   90.00
_cell.angle_gamma   90.00
#
_symmetry.space_group_name_H-M   'P 1'
#
loop_
_entity.id
_entity.type
_entity.pdbx_description
1 polymer ?
#
loop_
_entity_poly.entity_id
_entity_poly.type
_entity_poly.pdbx_seq_one_letter_code
_entity_poly.pdbx_strand_id
1 'polypeptide(L)'
;MPLESFAVMPVVTSFVFIFRGLGLSFQEVVVALIGDNMAGFKQLKRFAIKLAMFVAGTLMLIAFTPLAEIWFRDVSGLSESLTEFAKLPLMIMSFFPAFTVLISFQRAVLVKANETKQITYGTAIEFVGIIVVVAICIKFFSLVGAVAATIAFVIGRMAACGYLLPPTISSLKRTNQSA
;
A
#
# COMPACT_ATOMS: atom_id res chain seq x y z
N MET A 1 -13.99 20.03 9.38
CA MET A 1 -12.59 20.49 9.38
C MET A 1 -11.88 20.12 8.07
N PRO A 2 -12.08 20.89 6.99
CA PRO A 2 -11.41 20.67 5.70
C PRO A 2 -9.95 21.13 5.68
N LEU A 3 -9.63 22.27 6.31
CA LEU A 3 -8.30 22.88 6.29
C LEU A 3 -7.27 21.97 6.96
N GLU A 4 -7.64 21.40 8.10
CA GLU A 4 -6.84 20.48 8.90
C GLU A 4 -6.57 19.18 8.12
N SER A 5 -7.57 18.71 7.35
CA SER A 5 -7.40 17.56 6.47
C SER A 5 -6.37 17.84 5.38
N PHE A 6 -6.42 19.01 4.75
CA PHE A 6 -5.43 19.40 3.75
C PHE A 6 -4.03 19.61 4.34
N ALA A 7 -3.93 20.12 5.56
CA ALA A 7 -2.65 20.34 6.23
C ALA A 7 -1.95 19.03 6.62
N VAL A 8 -2.70 18.04 7.12
CA VAL A 8 -2.12 16.80 7.67
C VAL A 8 -1.83 15.74 6.61
N MET A 9 -2.64 15.64 5.55
CA MET A 9 -2.52 14.57 4.55
C MET A 9 -1.14 14.49 3.88
N PRO A 10 -0.49 15.59 3.45
CA PRO A 10 0.86 15.53 2.88
C PRO A 10 1.89 14.97 3.86
N VAL A 11 1.81 15.34 5.14
CA VAL A 11 2.75 14.91 6.18
C VAL A 11 2.59 13.41 6.45
N VAL A 12 1.34 12.94 6.65
CA VAL A 12 1.05 11.52 6.85
C VAL A 12 1.46 10.69 5.64
N THR A 13 1.08 11.12 4.44
CA THR A 13 1.39 10.35 3.22
C THR A 13 2.88 10.31 2.92
N SER A 14 3.63 11.39 3.18
CA SER A 14 5.09 11.44 3.02
C SER A 14 5.79 10.52 4.03
N PHE A 15 5.35 10.52 5.29
CA PHE A 15 5.89 9.63 6.30
C PHE A 15 5.65 8.15 5.93
N VAL A 16 4.42 7.80 5.55
CA VAL A 16 4.10 6.44 5.09
C VAL A 16 4.88 6.07 3.82
N PHE A 17 5.19 7.05 2.95
CA PHE A 17 5.94 6.82 1.72
C PHE A 17 7.35 6.27 1.97
N ILE A 18 8.02 6.65 3.06
CA ILE A 18 9.34 6.13 3.45
C ILE A 18 9.31 4.59 3.53
N PHE A 19 8.27 4.03 4.17
CA PHE A 19 8.08 2.58 4.29
C PHE A 19 7.62 1.94 2.99
N ARG A 20 6.78 2.63 2.22
CA ARG A 20 6.32 2.15 0.90
C ARG A 20 7.45 2.05 -0.12
N GLY A 21 8.44 2.93 -0.05
CA GLY A 21 9.58 2.96 -0.97
C GLY A 21 10.30 1.62 -1.06
N LEU A 22 10.39 0.89 0.05
CA LEU A 22 10.97 -0.46 0.09
C LEU A 22 10.15 -1.47 -0.73
N GLY A 23 8.82 -1.42 -0.62
CA GLY A 23 7.93 -2.26 -1.43
C GLY A 23 7.96 -1.91 -2.92
N LEU A 24 8.02 -0.61 -3.25
CA LEU A 24 8.16 -0.14 -4.62
C LEU A 24 9.48 -0.63 -5.25
N SER A 25 10.59 -0.47 -4.53
CA SER A 25 11.93 -0.92 -4.99
C SER A 25 12.02 -2.44 -5.13
N PHE A 26 11.28 -3.18 -4.29
CA PHE A 26 11.24 -4.64 -4.36
C PHE A 26 10.67 -5.15 -5.70
N GLN A 27 9.85 -4.36 -6.40
CA GLN A 27 9.34 -4.74 -7.72
C GLN A 27 10.48 -5.05 -8.70
N GLU A 28 11.50 -4.19 -8.78
CA GLU A 28 12.64 -4.35 -9.68
C GLU A 28 13.50 -5.56 -9.30
N VAL A 29 13.66 -5.80 -7.99
CA VAL A 29 14.36 -6.98 -7.47
C VAL A 29 13.66 -8.27 -7.92
N VAL A 30 12.32 -8.31 -7.87
CA VAL A 30 11.56 -9.47 -8.30
C VAL A 30 11.68 -9.67 -9.81
N VAL A 31 11.54 -8.61 -10.61
CA VAL A 31 11.71 -8.71 -12.07
C VAL A 31 13.10 -9.25 -12.44
N ALA A 32 14.15 -8.78 -11.77
CA ALA A 32 15.53 -9.21 -12.03
C ALA A 32 15.84 -10.64 -11.56
N LEU A 33 15.32 -11.06 -10.40
CA LEU A 33 15.73 -12.30 -9.74
C LEU A 33 14.74 -13.46 -9.84
N ILE A 34 13.53 -13.25 -10.37
CA ILE A 34 12.53 -14.34 -10.47
C ILE A 34 12.97 -15.45 -11.43
N GLY A 35 13.91 -15.15 -12.33
CA GLY A 35 14.54 -16.10 -13.23
C GLY A 35 13.59 -16.57 -14.33
N ASP A 36 14.10 -17.46 -15.18
CA ASP A 36 13.29 -18.11 -16.20
C ASP A 36 12.39 -19.18 -15.58
N ASN A 37 11.26 -19.41 -16.25
CA ASN A 37 10.19 -20.26 -15.76
C ASN A 37 9.73 -19.97 -14.31
N MET A 38 9.94 -18.74 -13.82
CA MET A 38 9.58 -18.31 -12.47
C MET A 38 10.25 -19.12 -11.34
N ALA A 39 11.44 -19.69 -11.59
CA ALA A 39 12.14 -20.57 -10.65
C ALA A 39 12.41 -19.92 -9.28
N GLY A 40 12.66 -18.60 -9.24
CA GLY A 40 12.90 -17.82 -8.02
C GLY A 40 11.64 -17.44 -7.24
N PHE A 41 10.45 -17.80 -7.72
CA PHE A 41 9.18 -17.34 -7.15
C PHE A 41 9.02 -17.68 -5.66
N LYS A 42 9.38 -18.89 -5.24
CA LYS A 42 9.17 -19.35 -3.86
C LYS A 42 10.03 -18.57 -2.86
N GLN A 43 11.28 -18.28 -3.23
CA GLN A 43 12.24 -17.52 -2.43
C GLN A 43 11.80 -16.07 -2.34
N LEU A 44 11.44 -15.47 -3.48
CA LEU A 44 10.97 -14.08 -3.53
C LEU A 44 9.63 -13.89 -2.80
N LYS A 45 8.70 -14.86 -2.88
CA LYS A 45 7.46 -14.83 -2.09
C LYS A 45 7.74 -14.84 -0.59
N ARG A 46 8.67 -15.69 -0.13
CA ARG A 46 9.07 -15.73 1.30
C ARG A 46 9.69 -14.41 1.74
N PHE A 47 10.53 -13.81 0.90
CA PHE A 47 11.11 -12.50 1.17
C PHE A 47 10.03 -11.41 1.18
N ALA A 48 9.09 -11.42 0.23
CA ALA A 48 7.97 -10.48 0.17
C ALA A 48 7.15 -10.51 1.46
N ILE A 49 6.85 -11.69 2.00
CA ILE A 49 6.13 -11.84 3.28
C ILE A 49 6.94 -11.24 4.43
N LYS A 50 8.24 -11.54 4.52
CA LYS A 50 9.13 -10.95 5.54
C LYS A 50 9.19 -9.43 5.43
N LEU A 51 9.36 -8.90 4.22
CA LEU A 51 9.40 -7.47 3.95
C LEU A 51 8.07 -6.80 4.32
N ALA A 52 6.94 -7.39 3.92
CA ALA A 52 5.61 -6.89 4.26
C ALA A 52 5.39 -6.83 5.78
N MET A 53 5.73 -7.90 6.50
CA MET A 53 5.65 -7.93 7.97
C MET A 53 6.58 -6.89 8.60
N PHE A 54 7.80 -6.71 8.08
CA PHE A 54 8.76 -5.75 8.59
C PHE A 54 8.26 -4.30 8.40
N VAL A 55 7.83 -3.93 7.19
CA VAL A 55 7.39 -2.55 6.91
C VAL A 55 6.09 -2.20 7.63
N ALA A 56 5.13 -3.12 7.69
CA ALA A 56 3.89 -2.90 8.42
C ALA A 56 4.10 -2.94 9.94
N GLY A 57 4.87 -3.91 10.45
CA GLY A 57 5.16 -4.03 11.87
C GLY A 57 5.89 -2.80 12.41
N THR A 58 6.89 -2.29 11.68
CA THR A 58 7.62 -1.08 12.06
C THR A 58 6.70 0.14 12.06
N LEU A 59 5.89 0.31 11.00
CA LEU A 59 4.98 1.45 10.92
C LEU A 59 3.85 1.38 11.96
N MET A 60 3.32 0.19 12.25
CA MET A 60 2.35 0.00 13.34
C MET A 60 2.96 0.32 14.70
N LEU A 61 4.17 -0.16 14.97
CA LEU A 61 4.87 0.18 16.20
C LEU A 61 4.97 1.70 16.37
N ILE A 62 5.28 2.44 15.30
CA ILE A 62 5.32 3.91 15.38
C ILE A 62 3.91 4.50 15.53
N ALA A 63 2.96 4.07 14.71
CA ALA A 63 1.60 4.62 14.65
C ALA A 63 0.80 4.44 15.94
N PHE A 64 1.04 3.35 16.68
CA PHE A 64 0.33 3.00 17.90
C PHE A 64 1.11 3.30 19.19
N THR A 65 2.25 3.99 19.09
CA THR A 65 3.04 4.43 20.25
C THR A 65 3.23 5.95 20.25
N PRO A 66 3.74 6.54 21.34
CA PRO A 66 4.06 7.97 21.39
C PRO A 66 5.09 8.43 20.35
N LEU A 67 5.74 7.50 19.63
CA LEU A 67 6.67 7.82 18.53
C LEU A 67 5.98 8.59 17.40
N ALA A 68 4.69 8.34 17.14
CA ALA A 68 3.93 9.12 16.15
C ALA A 68 3.86 10.61 16.55
N GLU A 69 3.73 10.91 17.84
CA GLU A 69 3.66 12.27 18.34
C GLU A 69 5.01 12.99 18.20
N ILE A 70 6.11 12.33 18.58
CA ILE A 70 7.47 12.85 18.40
C ILE A 70 7.71 13.16 16.92
N TRP A 71 7.34 12.25 16.02
CA TRP A 71 7.52 12.46 14.58
C TRP A 71 6.69 13.65 14.06
N PHE A 72 5.41 13.72 14.40
CA PHE A 72 4.53 14.75 13.86
C PHE A 72 4.77 16.13 14.48
N ARG A 73 5.02 16.20 15.79
CA ARG A 73 5.25 17.45 16.50
C ARG A 73 6.67 17.96 16.31
N ASP A 74 7.68 17.15 16.65
CA ASP A 74 9.05 17.63 16.77
C ASP A 74 9.82 17.58 15.44
N VAL A 75 9.57 16.55 14.63
CA VAL A 75 10.24 16.39 13.32
C VAL A 75 9.48 17.11 12.21
N SER A 76 8.15 16.92 12.14
CA SER A 76 7.32 17.50 11.08
C SER A 76 6.83 18.91 11.41
N GLY A 77 6.97 19.37 12.66
CA GLY A 77 6.62 20.73 13.08
C GLY A 77 5.11 21.00 13.15
N LEU A 78 4.27 19.98 13.28
CA LEU A 78 2.83 20.16 13.42
C LEU A 78 2.47 20.76 14.78
N SER A 79 1.45 21.63 14.78
CA SER A 79 0.83 22.09 16.03
C SER A 79 0.21 20.90 16.77
N GLU A 80 0.04 21.03 18.09
CA GLU A 80 -0.52 19.97 18.94
C GLU A 80 -1.87 19.46 18.41
N SER A 81 -2.75 20.37 17.98
CA SER A 81 -4.04 20.02 17.38
C SER A 81 -3.93 19.22 16.08
N LEU A 82 -2.95 19.54 15.21
CA LEU A 82 -2.74 18.83 13.95
C LEU A 82 -2.05 17.48 14.18
N THR A 83 -1.17 17.40 15.18
CA THR A 83 -0.54 16.14 15.60
C THR A 83 -1.57 15.14 16.07
N GLU A 84 -2.48 15.53 16.96
CA GLU A 84 -3.59 14.67 17.38
C GLU A 84 -4.47 14.23 16.20
N PHE A 85 -4.76 15.17 15.29
CA PHE A 85 -5.56 14.89 14.09
C PHE A 85 -4.86 13.92 13.12
N ALA A 86 -3.52 13.88 13.10
CA ALA A 86 -2.73 13.01 12.24
C ALA A 86 -2.63 11.54 12.72
N LYS A 87 -2.83 11.29 14.02
CA LYS A 87 -2.68 9.95 14.62
C LYS A 87 -3.61 8.93 13.97
N LEU A 88 -4.91 9.23 13.86
CA LEU A 88 -5.89 8.30 13.30
C LEU A 88 -5.63 7.98 11.81
N PRO A 89 -5.42 8.97 10.91
CA PRO A 89 -4.99 8.70 9.53
C PRO A 89 -3.74 7.82 9.43
N LEU A 90 -2.73 8.04 10.29
CA LEU A 90 -1.53 7.22 10.32
C LEU A 90 -1.82 5.77 10.73
N MET A 91 -2.62 5.57 11.77
CA MET A 91 -3.03 4.23 12.23
C MET A 91 -3.74 3.45 11.12
N ILE A 92 -4.65 4.09 10.38
CA ILE A 92 -5.34 3.48 9.24
C ILE A 92 -4.33 3.12 8.13
N MET A 93 -3.40 4.01 7.81
CA MET A 93 -2.39 3.77 6.77
C MET A 93 -1.29 2.78 7.19
N SER A 94 -1.22 2.35 8.45
CA SER A 94 -0.14 1.49 8.95
C SER A 94 -0.01 0.15 8.20
N PHE A 95 -1.11 -0.37 7.65
CA PHE A 95 -1.14 -1.61 6.84
C PHE A 95 -0.77 -1.38 5.36
N PHE A 96 -0.78 -0.13 4.89
CA PHE A 96 -0.64 0.23 3.49
C PHE A 96 0.71 -0.14 2.86
N PRO A 97 1.86 -0.05 3.59
CA PRO A 97 3.14 -0.55 3.07
C PRO A 97 3.15 -2.06 2.80
N ALA A 98 2.51 -2.90 3.63
CA ALA A 98 2.43 -4.34 3.36
C ALA A 98 1.68 -4.64 2.07
N PHE A 99 0.56 -3.95 1.82
CA PHE A 99 -0.12 -4.07 0.54
C PHE A 99 0.68 -3.50 -0.63
N THR A 100 1.54 -2.50 -0.39
CA THR A 100 2.48 -2.02 -1.41
C THR A 100 3.48 -3.11 -1.79
N VAL A 101 4.04 -3.84 -0.83
CA VAL A 101 4.93 -4.98 -1.12
C VAL A 101 4.18 -6.07 -1.91
N LEU A 102 2.95 -6.40 -1.51
CA LEU A 102 2.13 -7.41 -2.20
C LEU A 102 1.84 -7.03 -3.65
N ILE A 103 1.34 -5.81 -3.88
CA ILE A 103 0.99 -5.37 -5.24
C ILE A 103 2.23 -5.24 -6.12
N SER A 104 3.36 -4.77 -5.58
CA SER A 104 4.63 -4.72 -6.30
C SER A 104 5.11 -6.12 -6.69
N PHE A 105 4.97 -7.11 -5.81
CA PHE A 105 5.28 -8.51 -6.14
C PHE A 105 4.37 -9.07 -7.24
N GLN A 106 3.06 -8.86 -7.13
CA GLN A 106 2.09 -9.30 -8.16
C GLN A 106 2.39 -8.66 -9.53
N ARG A 107 2.66 -7.35 -9.54
CA ARG A 107 3.01 -6.61 -10.76
C ARG A 107 4.29 -7.14 -11.39
N ALA A 108 5.34 -7.38 -10.60
CA ALA A 108 6.58 -7.93 -11.12
C ALA A 108 6.39 -9.31 -11.78
N VAL A 109 5.59 -10.20 -11.17
CA VAL A 109 5.25 -11.50 -11.78
C VAL A 109 4.51 -11.33 -13.10
N LEU A 110 3.53 -10.43 -13.15
CA LEU A 110 2.75 -10.14 -14.36
C LEU A 110 3.59 -9.49 -15.46
N VAL A 111 4.57 -8.64 -15.11
CA VAL A 111 5.55 -8.10 -16.05
C VAL A 111 6.38 -9.22 -16.67
N LYS A 112 6.96 -10.11 -15.86
CA LYS A 112 7.74 -11.26 -16.36
C LYS A 112 6.89 -12.22 -17.19
N ALA A 113 5.58 -12.30 -16.92
CA ALA A 113 4.63 -13.10 -17.69
C ALA A 113 4.05 -12.38 -18.94
N ASN A 114 4.48 -11.15 -19.25
CA ASN A 114 3.95 -10.32 -20.34
C ASN A 114 2.43 -10.03 -20.26
N GLU A 115 1.84 -10.07 -19.05
CA GLU A 115 0.41 -9.85 -18.78
C GLU A 115 0.16 -8.43 -18.21
N THR A 116 0.83 -7.41 -18.76
CA THR A 116 0.79 -6.03 -18.23
C THR A 116 -0.58 -5.37 -18.29
N LYS A 117 -1.50 -5.85 -19.15
CA LYS A 117 -2.90 -5.40 -19.20
C LYS A 117 -3.60 -5.58 -17.85
N GLN A 118 -3.29 -6.65 -17.12
CA GLN A 118 -3.86 -6.92 -15.80
C GLN A 118 -3.44 -5.84 -14.79
N ILE A 119 -2.21 -5.32 -14.91
CA ILE A 119 -1.70 -4.23 -14.05
C ILE A 119 -2.52 -2.95 -14.27
N THR A 120 -2.86 -2.64 -15.51
CA THR A 120 -3.71 -1.49 -15.86
C THR A 120 -5.10 -1.63 -15.24
N TYR A 121 -5.73 -2.81 -15.37
CA TYR A 121 -7.03 -3.06 -14.75
C TYR A 121 -6.99 -2.97 -13.22
N GLY A 122 -5.95 -3.54 -12.58
CA GLY A 122 -5.77 -3.41 -11.13
C GLY A 122 -5.61 -1.95 -10.68
N THR A 123 -4.90 -1.13 -11.46
CA THR A 123 -4.75 0.31 -11.19
C THR A 123 -6.07 1.06 -11.36
N ALA A 124 -6.86 0.73 -12.38
CA ALA A 124 -8.20 1.30 -12.55
C ALA A 124 -9.13 0.92 -11.40
N ILE A 125 -9.07 -0.33 -10.93
CA ILE A 125 -9.84 -0.80 -9.76
C ILE A 125 -9.44 -0.05 -8.48
N GLU A 126 -8.13 0.15 -8.25
CA GLU A 126 -7.66 0.96 -7.11
C GLU A 126 -8.22 2.38 -7.18
N PHE A 127 -8.09 3.03 -8.33
CA PHE A 127 -8.53 4.41 -8.52
C PHE A 127 -10.04 4.59 -8.38
N VAL A 128 -10.84 3.78 -9.07
CA VAL A 128 -12.30 3.80 -8.98
C VAL A 128 -12.75 3.43 -7.56
N GLY A 129 -12.10 2.43 -6.95
CA GLY A 129 -12.34 2.05 -5.56
C GLY A 129 -12.13 3.20 -4.59
N ILE A 130 -11.06 3.98 -4.75
CA ILE A 130 -10.81 5.18 -3.95
C ILE A 130 -11.95 6.19 -4.11
N ILE A 131 -12.36 6.50 -5.34
CA ILE A 131 -13.45 7.46 -5.60
C ILE A 131 -14.75 7.01 -4.92
N VAL A 132 -15.13 5.74 -5.10
CA VAL A 132 -16.37 5.18 -4.54
C VAL A 132 -16.33 5.19 -3.01
N VAL A 133 -15.22 4.75 -2.41
CA VAL A 133 -15.10 4.68 -0.95
C VAL A 133 -15.11 6.08 -0.33
N VAL A 134 -14.37 7.06 -0.89
CA VAL A 134 -14.42 8.45 -0.42
C VAL A 134 -15.85 8.99 -0.49
N ALA A 135 -16.55 8.80 -1.62
CA ALA A 135 -17.92 9.26 -1.78
C ALA A 135 -18.87 8.63 -0.74
N ILE A 136 -18.71 7.34 -0.45
CA ILE A 136 -19.51 6.64 0.57
C ILE A 136 -19.20 7.17 1.97
N CYS A 137 -17.92 7.27 2.33
CA CYS A 137 -17.47 7.75 3.65
C CYS A 137 -17.96 9.17 3.94
N ILE A 138 -17.94 10.06 2.96
CA ILE A 138 -18.40 11.45 3.13
C ILE A 138 -19.93 11.50 3.17
N LYS A 139 -20.62 10.83 2.24
CA LYS A 139 -22.09 10.96 2.09
C LYS A 139 -22.86 10.26 3.20
N PHE A 140 -22.43 9.06 3.62
CA PHE A 140 -23.21 8.22 4.53
C PHE A 140 -22.69 8.24 5.97
N PHE A 141 -21.39 8.44 6.17
CA PHE A 141 -20.76 8.38 7.49
C PHE A 141 -20.28 9.74 8.00
N SER A 142 -20.40 10.79 7.18
CA SER A 142 -19.95 12.16 7.49
C SER A 142 -18.53 12.22 8.05
N LEU A 143 -17.66 11.31 7.58
CA LEU A 143 -16.29 11.23 8.06
C LEU A 143 -15.48 12.45 7.63
N VAL A 144 -14.51 12.82 8.46
CA VAL A 144 -13.58 13.90 8.14
C VAL A 144 -12.71 13.47 6.94
N GLY A 145 -12.42 14.41 6.04
CA GLY A 145 -11.78 14.14 4.74
C GLY A 145 -10.49 13.31 4.82
N ALA A 146 -9.60 13.61 5.76
CA ALA A 146 -8.35 12.84 5.93
C ALA A 146 -8.61 11.37 6.31
N VAL A 147 -9.57 11.11 7.19
CA VAL A 147 -9.95 9.75 7.60
C VAL A 147 -10.60 9.01 6.43
N ALA A 148 -11.53 9.67 5.72
CA ALA A 148 -12.17 9.10 4.53
C ALA A 148 -11.14 8.75 3.45
N ALA A 149 -10.17 9.62 3.18
CA ALA A 149 -9.13 9.41 2.19
C ALA A 149 -8.20 8.25 2.55
N THR A 150 -7.76 8.14 3.81
CA THR A 150 -6.88 7.04 4.25
C THR A 150 -7.58 5.69 4.22
N ILE A 151 -8.86 5.61 4.61
CA ILE A 151 -9.69 4.41 4.45
C ILE A 151 -9.79 4.04 2.97
N ALA A 152 -10.10 5.01 2.12
CA ALA A 152 -10.24 4.80 0.68
C ALA A 152 -8.96 4.28 0.02
N PHE A 153 -7.79 4.80 0.42
CA PHE A 153 -6.50 4.29 -0.05
C PHE A 153 -6.31 2.82 0.33
N VAL A 154 -6.53 2.46 1.60
CA VAL A 154 -6.35 1.08 2.07
C VAL A 154 -7.31 0.13 1.35
N ILE A 155 -8.59 0.48 1.28
CA ILE A 155 -9.61 -0.37 0.62
C ILE A 155 -9.35 -0.48 -0.88
N GLY A 156 -9.08 0.63 -1.57
CA GLY A 156 -8.78 0.63 -3.00
C GLY A 156 -7.55 -0.22 -3.31
N ARG A 157 -6.49 -0.11 -2.52
CA ARG A 157 -5.30 -0.95 -2.67
C ARG A 157 -5.59 -2.41 -2.39
N MET A 158 -6.37 -2.72 -1.35
CA MET A 158 -6.76 -4.08 -1.02
C MET A 158 -7.59 -4.71 -2.16
N ALA A 159 -8.52 -3.96 -2.75
CA ALA A 159 -9.31 -4.39 -3.90
C ALA A 159 -8.41 -4.71 -5.12
N ALA A 160 -7.44 -3.86 -5.41
CA ALA A 160 -6.47 -4.11 -6.49
C ALA A 160 -5.59 -5.33 -6.23
N CYS A 161 -5.10 -5.52 -4.99
CA CYS A 161 -4.36 -6.72 -4.60
C CYS A 161 -5.21 -7.99 -4.77
N GLY A 162 -6.50 -7.93 -4.38
CA GLY A 162 -7.45 -9.02 -4.55
C GLY A 162 -7.69 -9.35 -6.03
N TYR A 163 -7.87 -8.33 -6.87
CA TYR A 163 -8.05 -8.50 -8.31
C TYR A 163 -6.82 -9.09 -9.01
N LEU A 164 -5.60 -8.67 -8.64
CA LEU A 164 -4.38 -9.13 -9.29
C LEU A 164 -3.99 -10.56 -8.87
N LEU A 165 -4.54 -11.09 -7.78
CA LEU A 165 -4.18 -12.40 -7.26
C LEU A 165 -4.51 -13.56 -8.23
N PRO A 166 -5.74 -13.69 -8.79
CA PRO A 166 -6.04 -14.74 -9.76
C PRO A 166 -5.20 -14.65 -11.06
N PRO A 167 -5.02 -13.48 -11.70
CA PRO A 167 -4.11 -13.35 -12.84
C PRO A 167 -2.68 -13.79 -12.52
N THR A 168 -2.12 -13.37 -11.38
CA THR A 168 -0.77 -13.79 -10.95
C THR A 168 -0.67 -15.32 -10.80
N ILE A 169 -1.66 -15.96 -10.17
CA ILE A 169 -1.68 -17.43 -10.01
C ILE A 169 -1.81 -18.13 -11.36
N SER A 170 -2.65 -17.61 -12.26
CA SER A 170 -2.84 -18.15 -13.61
C SER A 170 -1.53 -18.12 -14.42
N SER A 171 -0.80 -16.99 -14.38
CA SER A 171 0.50 -16.85 -15.04
C SER A 171 1.50 -17.88 -14.53
N LEU A 172 1.59 -18.09 -13.22
CA LEU A 172 2.50 -19.08 -12.62
C LEU A 172 2.18 -20.52 -13.06
N LYS A 173 0.89 -20.86 -13.18
CA LYS A 173 0.46 -22.21 -13.63
C LYS A 173 0.84 -22.47 -15.09
N ARG A 174 0.67 -21.47 -15.97
CA ARG A 174 1.05 -21.58 -17.39
C ARG A 174 2.54 -21.84 -17.54
N THR A 175 3.36 -21.15 -16.76
CA THR A 175 4.82 -21.32 -16.78
C THR A 175 5.26 -22.72 -16.36
N ASN A 176 4.63 -23.32 -15.34
CA ASN A 176 4.91 -24.69 -14.93
C ASN A 176 4.48 -25.77 -15.95
N GLN A 177 3.60 -25.44 -16.91
CA GLN A 177 3.18 -26.37 -17.97
C GLN A 177 4.09 -26.30 -19.20
N SER A 178 4.91 -25.25 -19.31
CA SER A 178 5.83 -25.03 -20.44
C SER A 178 7.28 -25.43 -20.14
N ALA A 179 7.55 -25.88 -18.91
CA ALA A 179 8.85 -26.35 -18.42
C ALA A 179 8.87 -27.88 -18.32
#